data_AF-B2AWC2-F1
#
_entry.id   AF-B2AWC2-F1
#
_cell.length_a   1.000
_cell.length_b   1.000
_cell.length_c   1.000
_cell.angle_alpha   90.00
_cell.angle_beta   90.00
_cell.angle_gamma   90.00
#
_symmetry.space_group_name_H-M   'P 1'
#
loop_
_entity.id
_entity.type
_entity.pdbx_description
1 polymer ?
#
loop_
_entity_poly.entity_id
_entity_poly.type
_entity_poly.pdbx_seq_one_letter_code
_entity_poly.pdbx_strand_id
1 'polypeptide(L)'
;MYFTNLLPLVALASAGPSSINYLHQLSAALVKPAKLVPTAQFNFAPYQVTNIALDCKRPNNKTNYSCELYFALHDPNSVRENNVTSCSCHHTWSWDGVNGSLSTTDWRTPVAGYQLCWRDDWTFFKSSVPSFEHPGNFSLEVAHTYHDDE
;
A
#
# COMPACT_ATOMS: atom_id res chain seq x y z
N MET A 1 17.53 35.18 -38.74
CA MET A 1 17.83 33.91 -38.06
C MET A 1 17.03 33.91 -36.76
N TYR A 2 15.86 33.27 -36.76
CA TYR A 2 15.00 33.09 -35.58
C TYR A 2 14.58 31.62 -35.56
N PHE A 3 14.97 30.89 -34.53
CA PHE A 3 14.55 29.51 -34.32
C PHE A 3 13.31 29.50 -33.43
N THR A 4 12.16 29.13 -34.01
CA THR A 4 10.98 28.66 -33.29
C THR A 4 11.21 27.21 -32.85
N ASN A 5 11.33 26.97 -31.54
CA ASN A 5 11.20 25.62 -30.98
C ASN A 5 9.81 25.46 -30.39
N LEU A 6 8.95 24.74 -31.12
CA LEU A 6 7.70 24.17 -30.65
C LEU A 6 8.03 22.93 -29.82
N LEU A 7 7.64 22.93 -28.54
CA LEU A 7 7.64 21.71 -27.71
C LEU A 7 6.39 20.89 -28.03
N PRO A 8 6.49 19.57 -28.24
CA PRO A 8 5.33 18.73 -28.49
C PRO A 8 4.62 18.39 -27.17
N LEU A 9 3.31 18.59 -27.18
CA LEU A 9 2.36 18.08 -26.19
C LEU A 9 2.37 16.54 -26.26
N VAL A 10 2.82 15.84 -25.22
CA VAL A 10 2.68 14.37 -25.14
C VAL A 10 1.41 14.07 -24.36
N ALA A 11 0.33 13.79 -25.10
CA ALA A 11 -0.87 13.20 -24.55
C ALA A 11 -0.61 11.71 -24.27
N LEU A 12 -0.71 11.29 -23.01
CA LEU A 12 -0.79 9.87 -22.66
C LEU A 12 -2.25 9.45 -22.66
N ALA A 13 -2.68 8.93 -23.82
CA ALA A 13 -3.94 8.23 -23.98
C ALA A 13 -3.90 6.88 -23.23
N SER A 14 -5.02 6.55 -22.59
CA SER A 14 -5.28 5.27 -21.94
C SER A 14 -5.11 4.07 -22.88
N ALA A 15 -4.39 3.02 -22.46
CA ALA A 15 -4.50 1.70 -23.08
C ALA A 15 -4.06 0.59 -22.11
N GLY A 16 -5.04 -0.20 -21.66
CA GLY A 16 -5.14 -1.66 -21.85
C GLY A 16 -3.98 -2.62 -21.47
N PRO A 17 -4.30 -3.92 -21.29
CA PRO A 17 -3.49 -4.86 -20.55
C PRO A 17 -2.41 -5.49 -21.43
N SER A 18 -1.17 -5.00 -21.34
CA SER A 18 0.00 -5.69 -21.93
C SER A 18 1.33 -5.40 -21.20
N SER A 19 1.27 -4.96 -19.95
CA SER A 19 2.43 -4.43 -19.19
C SER A 19 3.38 -5.48 -18.62
N ILE A 20 3.10 -6.78 -18.75
CA ILE A 20 3.87 -7.83 -18.05
C ILE A 20 5.14 -8.24 -18.82
N ASN A 21 5.15 -8.12 -20.16
CA ASN A 21 6.29 -8.57 -20.96
C ASN A 21 7.43 -7.53 -21.10
N TYR A 22 7.22 -6.27 -20.70
CA TYR A 22 8.27 -5.25 -20.77
C TYR A 22 9.28 -5.33 -19.61
N LEU A 23 8.89 -5.90 -18.46
CA LEU A 23 9.78 -6.00 -17.30
C LEU A 23 10.90 -7.04 -17.46
N HIS A 24 10.69 -8.07 -18.29
CA HIS A 24 11.68 -9.13 -18.49
C HIS A 24 12.79 -8.81 -19.50
N GLN A 25 12.62 -7.79 -20.36
CA GLN A 25 13.66 -7.40 -21.32
C GLN A 25 14.64 -6.35 -20.78
N LEU A 26 14.32 -5.67 -19.68
CA LEU A 26 15.19 -4.66 -19.06
C LEU A 26 16.32 -5.26 -18.21
N SER A 27 16.25 -6.54 -17.85
CA SER A 27 17.25 -7.21 -17.01
C SER A 27 18.52 -7.63 -17.76
N ALA A 28 18.49 -7.70 -19.10
CA ALA A 28 19.63 -8.17 -19.90
C ALA A 28 20.58 -7.06 -20.37
N ALA A 29 20.22 -5.79 -20.18
CA ALA A 29 21.07 -4.64 -20.50
C ALA A 29 21.47 -3.89 -19.23
N LEU A 30 22.05 -4.61 -18.26
CA LEU A 30 22.70 -4.02 -17.08
C LEU A 30 23.99 -3.30 -17.50
N VAL A 31 23.79 -2.10 -18.05
CA VAL A 31 24.80 -1.06 -18.10
C VAL A 31 25.25 -0.79 -16.66
N LYS A 32 26.57 -0.85 -16.46
CA LYS A 32 27.30 -0.64 -15.20
C LYS A 32 26.56 0.25 -14.19
N PRO A 33 26.32 -0.23 -12.94
CA PRO A 33 25.47 0.43 -11.93
C PRO A 33 25.96 1.80 -11.43
N ALA A 34 27.08 2.33 -11.95
CA ALA A 34 27.67 3.59 -11.50
C ALA A 34 27.21 4.83 -12.31
N LYS A 35 26.32 4.71 -13.30
CA LYS A 35 25.90 5.83 -14.16
C LYS A 35 24.39 5.92 -14.47
N LEU A 36 23.53 5.40 -13.59
CA LEU A 36 22.07 5.53 -13.70
C LEU A 36 21.44 6.16 -12.44
N VAL A 37 22.10 7.17 -11.86
CA VAL A 37 21.43 8.10 -10.94
C VAL A 37 21.57 9.49 -11.55
N PRO A 38 20.63 9.88 -12.40
CA PRO A 38 19.97 11.17 -12.17
C PRO A 38 18.47 11.11 -12.48
N THR A 39 17.65 11.90 -11.78
CA THR A 39 16.21 12.20 -12.05
C THR A 39 15.11 11.27 -11.54
N ALA A 40 15.25 10.64 -10.37
CA ALA A 40 14.04 10.47 -9.55
C ALA A 40 13.68 11.86 -8.99
N GLN A 41 12.62 12.50 -9.48
CA GLN A 41 12.17 13.84 -9.04
C GLN A 41 11.65 13.85 -7.59
N PHE A 42 11.44 12.69 -6.97
CA PHE A 42 10.85 12.57 -5.65
C PHE A 42 11.86 11.96 -4.67
N ASN A 43 12.35 12.78 -3.75
CA ASN A 43 13.14 12.33 -2.60
C ASN A 43 12.20 12.14 -1.40
N PHE A 44 11.38 11.10 -1.45
CA PHE A 44 10.45 10.81 -0.34
C PHE A 44 11.22 10.26 0.87
N ALA A 45 10.96 10.84 2.02
CA ALA A 45 11.35 10.27 3.30
C ALA A 45 10.56 8.96 3.56
N PRO A 46 11.14 8.00 4.29
CA PRO A 46 10.49 6.72 4.53
C PRO A 46 9.24 6.90 5.40
N TYR A 47 8.19 6.18 5.05
CA TYR A 47 7.00 6.02 5.88
C TYR A 47 7.37 5.23 7.14
N GLN A 48 6.68 5.51 8.24
CA GLN A 48 6.87 4.80 9.50
C GLN A 48 5.57 4.10 9.91
N VAL A 49 5.67 2.79 10.14
CA VAL A 49 4.62 1.99 10.77
C VAL A 49 5.06 1.69 12.20
N THR A 50 4.24 2.07 13.17
CA THR A 50 4.56 1.93 14.60
C THR A 50 3.38 1.33 15.35
N ASN A 51 3.63 0.90 16.59
CA ASN A 51 2.60 0.38 17.49
C ASN A 51 1.74 -0.74 16.89
N ILE A 52 2.36 -1.62 16.08
CA ILE A 52 1.67 -2.77 15.52
C ILE A 52 1.28 -3.70 16.68
N ALA A 53 -0.03 -3.90 16.84
CA ALA A 53 -0.61 -4.83 17.80
C ALA A 53 -1.63 -5.69 17.07
N LEU A 54 -1.40 -7.01 17.09
CA LEU A 54 -2.34 -7.98 16.56
C LEU A 54 -2.78 -8.92 17.69
N ASP A 55 -4.07 -8.87 18.00
CA ASP A 55 -4.68 -9.66 19.06
C ASP A 55 -5.75 -10.58 18.47
N CYS A 56 -5.59 -11.88 18.66
CA CYS A 56 -6.55 -12.88 18.23
C CYS A 56 -7.05 -13.67 19.43
N LYS A 57 -8.31 -13.48 19.79
CA LYS A 57 -8.94 -14.11 20.96
C LYS A 57 -9.95 -15.16 20.52
N ARG A 58 -9.95 -16.32 21.19
CA ARG A 58 -11.01 -17.33 21.07
C ARG A 58 -11.58 -17.68 22.45
N PRO A 59 -12.91 -17.68 22.63
CA PRO A 59 -13.51 -18.06 23.91
C PRO A 59 -13.49 -19.58 24.13
N ASN A 60 -13.57 -20.38 23.07
CA ASN A 60 -13.44 -21.84 23.13
C ASN A 60 -12.98 -22.41 21.77
N ASN A 61 -12.77 -23.73 21.69
CA ASN A 61 -12.27 -24.42 20.50
C ASN A 61 -13.34 -24.70 19.42
N LYS A 62 -14.60 -24.33 19.65
CA LYS A 62 -15.70 -24.47 18.68
C LYS A 62 -16.04 -23.16 17.97
N THR A 63 -15.33 -22.08 18.30
CA THR A 63 -15.53 -20.74 17.75
C THR A 63 -14.27 -20.27 17.06
N ASN A 64 -14.42 -19.51 15.98
CA ASN A 64 -13.31 -18.83 15.33
C ASN A 64 -12.66 -17.81 16.28
N TYR A 65 -11.38 -17.56 16.10
CA TYR A 65 -10.70 -16.39 16.67
C TYR A 65 -11.34 -15.12 16.12
N SER A 66 -11.55 -14.15 17.00
CA SER A 66 -11.76 -12.76 16.66
C SER A 66 -10.40 -12.07 16.68
N CYS A 67 -9.93 -11.64 15.52
CA CYS A 67 -8.64 -10.97 15.34
C CYS A 67 -8.84 -9.47 15.15
N GLU A 68 -7.99 -8.68 15.81
CA GLU A 68 -7.94 -7.22 15.70
C GLU A 68 -6.49 -6.78 15.46
N LEU A 69 -6.26 -6.03 14.38
CA LEU A 69 -4.97 -5.42 14.05
C LEU A 69 -5.07 -3.91 14.23
N TYR A 70 -4.21 -3.37 15.10
CA TYR A 70 -4.04 -1.95 15.33
C TYR A 70 -2.62 -1.53 14.95
N PHE A 71 -2.47 -0.38 14.30
CA PHE A 71 -1.17 0.24 14.09
C PHE A 71 -1.30 1.74 13.80
N ALA A 72 -0.21 2.47 13.96
CA ALA A 72 -0.08 3.86 13.56
C ALA A 72 0.79 3.96 12.30
N LEU A 73 0.35 4.79 11.36
CA LEU A 73 1.07 5.09 10.13
C LEU A 73 1.44 6.58 10.14
N HIS A 74 2.71 6.86 9.89
CA HIS A 74 3.23 8.21 9.73
C HIS A 74 3.89 8.34 8.36
N ASP A 75 3.37 9.27 7.57
CA ASP A 75 3.94 9.73 6.33
C ASP A 75 4.53 11.14 6.50
N PRO A 76 5.87 11.26 6.54
CA PRO A 76 6.54 12.56 6.67
C PRO A 76 6.49 13.39 5.37
N ASN A 77 5.94 12.86 4.29
CA ASN A 77 5.95 13.51 2.98
C ASN A 77 4.69 14.34 2.68
N SER A 78 3.71 14.35 3.58
CA SER A 78 2.54 15.22 3.47
C SER A 78 2.98 16.68 3.50
N VAL A 79 2.66 17.44 2.44
CA VAL A 79 2.85 18.89 2.37
C VAL A 79 1.79 19.63 3.18
N ARG A 80 1.94 20.97 3.29
CA ARG A 80 1.07 21.83 4.11
C ARG A 80 -0.40 21.72 3.71
N GLU A 81 -0.65 21.52 2.42
CA GLU A 81 -1.95 21.37 1.78
C GLU A 81 -2.65 20.07 2.20
N ASN A 82 -1.87 19.04 2.53
CA ASN A 82 -2.37 17.71 2.91
C ASN A 82 -2.49 17.52 4.43
N ASN A 83 -1.99 18.46 5.26
CA ASN A 83 -2.01 18.67 6.73
C ASN A 83 -2.06 17.46 7.70
N VAL A 84 -2.13 16.24 7.23
CA VAL A 84 -2.30 15.00 7.98
C VAL A 84 -1.20 14.08 7.53
N THR A 85 -0.17 14.05 8.36
CA THR A 85 1.02 13.21 8.20
C THR A 85 0.86 11.88 8.90
N SER A 86 -0.22 11.65 9.66
CA SER A 86 -0.34 10.47 10.51
C SER A 86 -1.78 10.00 10.65
N CYS A 87 -1.98 8.68 10.73
CA CYS A 87 -3.27 8.09 11.07
C CYS A 87 -3.11 6.87 11.98
N SER A 88 -4.23 6.43 12.55
CA SER A 88 -4.35 5.11 13.17
C SER A 88 -5.24 4.23 12.30
N CYS A 89 -4.84 2.99 12.12
CA CYS A 89 -5.56 1.98 11.36
C CYS A 89 -6.05 0.88 12.30
N HIS A 90 -7.26 0.38 12.03
CA HIS A 90 -7.84 -0.74 12.76
C HIS A 90 -8.55 -1.69 11.78
N HIS A 91 -8.20 -2.97 11.84
CA HIS A 91 -8.86 -4.02 11.06
C HIS A 91 -9.32 -5.16 11.95
N THR A 92 -10.46 -5.75 11.61
CA THR A 92 -11.01 -6.92 12.32
C THR A 92 -11.37 -8.03 11.35
N TRP A 93 -11.07 -9.27 11.70
CA TRP A 93 -11.52 -10.43 10.92
C TRP A 93 -11.69 -11.66 11.81
N SER A 94 -12.37 -12.68 11.26
CA SER A 94 -12.47 -14.00 11.89
C SER A 94 -11.45 -14.96 11.28
N TRP A 95 -10.82 -15.77 12.13
CA TRP A 95 -9.85 -16.79 11.72
C TRP A 95 -10.10 -18.08 12.48
N ASP A 96 -10.15 -19.22 11.81
CA ASP A 96 -10.44 -20.50 12.46
C ASP A 96 -9.22 -21.11 13.20
N GLY A 97 -8.04 -20.51 13.07
CA GLY A 97 -6.81 -21.01 13.69
C GLY A 97 -6.14 -22.16 12.92
N VAL A 98 -6.67 -22.52 11.75
CA VAL A 98 -6.19 -23.62 10.90
C VAL A 98 -6.32 -23.23 9.42
N ASN A 99 -6.05 -24.15 8.50
CA ASN A 99 -6.03 -23.88 7.06
C ASN A 99 -7.44 -23.77 6.40
N GLY A 100 -8.50 -23.39 7.11
CA GLY A 100 -9.81 -23.07 6.51
C GLY A 100 -10.91 -24.13 6.61
N SER A 101 -11.04 -24.87 7.73
CA SER A 101 -12.16 -25.81 7.92
C SER A 101 -13.38 -25.21 8.62
N LEU A 102 -13.26 -24.07 9.29
CA LEU A 102 -14.37 -23.44 10.04
C LEU A 102 -14.67 -21.98 9.62
N SER A 103 -13.84 -21.36 8.78
CA SER A 103 -14.08 -19.99 8.30
C SER A 103 -14.92 -19.98 7.01
N THR A 104 -16.01 -19.22 7.00
CA THR A 104 -16.80 -18.90 5.80
C THR A 104 -16.20 -17.79 4.94
N THR A 105 -15.13 -17.15 5.42
CA THR A 105 -14.44 -16.02 4.79
C THR A 105 -13.02 -16.43 4.42
N ASP A 106 -12.47 -15.90 3.32
CA ASP A 106 -11.06 -16.11 2.99
C ASP A 106 -10.16 -15.44 4.03
N TRP A 107 -9.73 -16.24 5.01
CA TRP A 107 -8.91 -15.79 6.12
C TRP A 107 -7.48 -15.46 5.71
N ARG A 108 -7.04 -15.88 4.51
CA ARG A 108 -5.69 -15.61 4.00
C ARG A 108 -5.54 -14.18 3.51
N THR A 109 -6.63 -13.55 3.12
CA THR A 109 -6.70 -12.15 2.67
C THR A 109 -7.71 -11.38 3.53
N PRO A 110 -7.54 -11.36 4.86
CA PRO A 110 -8.61 -10.96 5.78
C PRO A 110 -9.06 -9.52 5.59
N VAL A 111 -8.19 -8.68 5.04
CA VAL A 111 -8.49 -7.32 4.61
C VAL A 111 -8.20 -7.27 3.11
N ALA A 112 -9.12 -7.85 2.34
CA ALA A 112 -9.03 -7.88 0.88
C ALA A 112 -9.17 -6.47 0.31
N GLY A 113 -8.13 -6.04 -0.40
CA GLY A 113 -8.04 -4.68 -0.95
C GLY A 113 -7.73 -3.61 0.11
N TYR A 114 -7.51 -2.39 -0.34
CA TYR A 114 -7.23 -1.27 0.55
C TYR A 114 -8.51 -0.78 1.23
N GLN A 115 -8.56 -0.90 2.55
CA GLN A 115 -9.59 -0.33 3.41
C GLN A 115 -9.14 1.02 3.98
N LEU A 116 -10.07 1.95 4.16
CA LEU A 116 -9.79 3.28 4.70
C LEU A 116 -9.46 3.20 6.20
N CYS A 117 -8.33 3.78 6.59
CA CYS A 117 -8.00 4.04 7.99
C CYS A 117 -8.47 5.43 8.42
N TRP A 118 -8.28 6.40 7.53
CA TRP A 118 -8.60 7.80 7.76
C TRP A 118 -8.83 8.49 6.43
N ARG A 119 -9.73 9.46 6.41
CA ARG A 119 -9.93 10.35 5.28
C ARG A 119 -10.35 11.73 5.74
N ASP A 120 -9.99 12.73 4.95
CA ASP A 120 -10.77 13.96 4.82
C ASP A 120 -11.40 14.00 3.41
N ASP A 121 -11.68 15.21 2.91
CA ASP A 121 -12.30 15.42 1.61
C ASP A 121 -11.37 15.06 0.43
N TRP A 122 -10.04 15.12 0.60
CA TRP A 122 -9.07 15.05 -0.50
C TRP A 122 -7.86 14.14 -0.23
N THR A 123 -7.62 13.82 1.03
CA THR A 123 -6.49 13.04 1.54
C THR A 123 -7.02 11.82 2.26
N PHE A 124 -6.43 10.66 1.99
CA PHE A 124 -6.82 9.45 2.71
C PHE A 124 -5.70 8.44 2.89
N PHE A 125 -5.69 7.85 4.08
CA PHE A 125 -4.84 6.73 4.44
C PHE A 125 -5.63 5.43 4.31
N LYS A 126 -5.00 4.44 3.71
CA LYS A 126 -5.61 3.14 3.48
C LYS A 126 -4.59 2.03 3.71
N SER A 127 -5.08 0.85 4.05
CA SER A 127 -4.24 -0.32 4.26
C SER A 127 -4.94 -1.62 3.91
N SER A 128 -4.15 -2.65 3.68
CA SER A 128 -4.63 -4.00 3.37
C SER A 128 -3.79 -5.04 4.10
N VAL A 129 -4.36 -6.23 4.27
CA VAL A 129 -3.69 -7.42 4.80
C VAL A 129 -3.83 -8.49 3.72
N PRO A 130 -2.96 -8.46 2.69
CA PRO A 130 -3.08 -9.31 1.50
C PRO A 130 -2.62 -10.75 1.75
N SER A 131 -1.97 -11.02 2.88
CA SER A 131 -1.55 -12.36 3.29
C SER A 131 -1.58 -12.45 4.80
N PHE A 132 -2.24 -13.47 5.32
CA PHE A 132 -2.29 -13.78 6.74
C PHE A 132 -2.20 -15.30 6.92
N GLU A 133 -1.18 -15.78 7.63
CA GLU A 133 -1.04 -17.19 7.99
C GLU A 133 -1.36 -17.42 9.47
N HIS A 134 -0.75 -16.60 10.34
CA HIS A 134 -0.99 -16.57 11.77
C HIS A 134 -0.50 -15.21 12.33
N PRO A 135 -0.77 -14.87 13.60
CA PRO A 135 -0.42 -13.55 14.14
C PRO A 135 1.06 -13.13 14.09
N GLY A 136 1.96 -14.08 13.86
CA GLY A 136 3.41 -13.83 13.70
C GLY A 136 3.89 -13.84 12.25
N ASN A 137 3.03 -14.18 11.29
CA ASN A 137 3.36 -14.22 9.86
C ASN A 137 2.19 -13.70 9.04
N PHE A 138 2.30 -12.43 8.64
CA PHE A 138 1.33 -11.74 7.81
C PHE A 138 2.03 -10.62 7.02
N SER A 139 1.36 -10.16 5.97
CA SER A 139 1.77 -8.99 5.19
C SER A 139 0.84 -7.83 5.49
N LEU A 140 1.41 -6.64 5.58
CA LEU A 140 0.68 -5.38 5.75
C LEU A 140 1.10 -4.46 4.61
N GLU A 141 0.13 -3.96 3.86
CA GLU A 141 0.35 -2.88 2.91
C GLU A 141 -0.30 -1.61 3.42
N VAL A 142 0.37 -0.48 3.19
CA VAL A 142 -0.09 0.84 3.58
C VAL A 142 0.07 1.78 2.40
N ALA A 143 -0.88 2.71 2.27
CA ALA A 143 -0.82 3.75 1.28
C ALA A 143 -1.42 5.05 1.83
N HIS A 144 -0.83 6.16 1.40
CA HIS A 144 -1.36 7.49 1.59
C HIS A 144 -1.64 8.09 0.23
N THR A 145 -2.85 8.60 0.01
CA THR A 145 -3.22 9.31 -1.21
C THR A 145 -3.33 10.78 -0.87
N TYR A 146 -2.56 11.59 -1.60
CA TYR A 146 -2.50 13.04 -1.45
C TYR A 146 -3.53 13.72 -2.36
N HIS A 147 -3.94 14.92 -1.97
CA HIS A 147 -4.54 15.86 -2.89
C HIS A 147 -3.50 16.29 -3.95
N ASP A 148 -3.89 16.19 -5.21
CA ASP A 148 -3.20 16.83 -6.33
C ASP A 148 -4.02 18.06 -6.74
N ASP A 149 -3.49 19.25 -6.48
CA ASP A 149 -4.04 20.54 -6.89
C ASP A 149 -3.39 20.89 -8.23
N GLU A 150 -3.88 20.32 -9.34
CA GLU A 150 -3.50 20.81 -10.68
C GLU A 150 -3.98 22.25 -10.91
#